data_AF-A0A8T6W7J3-F1
#
_entry.id   AF-A0A8T6W7J3-F1
#
_cell.length_a   1.000
_cell.length_b   1.000
_cell.length_c   1.000
_cell.angle_alpha   90.00
_cell.angle_beta   90.00
_cell.angle_gamma   90.00
#
_symmetry.space_group_name_H-M   'P 1'
#
loop_
_entity.id
_entity.type
_entity.pdbx_description
1 polymer ?
#
loop_
_entity_poly.entity_id
_entity_poly.type
_entity_poly.pdbx_seq_one_letter_code
_entity_poly.pdbx_strand_id
1 'polypeptide(L)' 'MTEEIKRSDDLDILSLDFSRLFLGPYKMHAPPYGSVYLDGERQIMAESTLEVRNKYREAGLDISSDFRNPPDHIAAELEF' A
#
# COMPACT_ATOMS: atom_id res chain seq x y z
N MET A 1 -19.42 29.49 9.22
CA MET A 1 -19.39 28.24 10.01
C MET A 1 -20.25 27.22 9.29
N THR A 2 -19.77 26.72 8.14
CA THR A 2 -20.56 25.82 7.28
C THR A 2 -19.70 24.83 6.49
N GLU A 3 -18.37 24.96 6.50
CA GLU A 3 -17.48 24.02 5.79
C GLU A 3 -17.07 22.80 6.63
N GLU A 4 -17.21 22.88 7.95
CA GLU A 4 -16.77 21.82 8.87
C GLU A 4 -17.66 20.58 8.83
N ILE A 5 -18.96 20.76 8.55
CA ILE A 5 -19.95 19.66 8.55
C ILE A 5 -19.84 18.81 7.28
N LYS A 6 -19.48 19.41 6.13
CA LYS A 6 -19.36 18.69 4.85
C LYS A 6 -18.10 17.83 4.77
N ARG A 7 -17.00 18.34 5.34
CA ARG A 7 -15.69 17.67 5.34
C ARG A 7 -15.70 16.35 6.13
N SER A 8 -16.53 16.24 7.16
CA SER A 8 -16.64 15.02 7.96
C SER A 8 -17.22 13.87 7.13
N ASP A 9 -18.35 14.12 6.46
CA ASP A 9 -19.02 13.11 5.64
C ASP A 9 -18.15 12.67 4.45
N ASP A 10 -17.42 13.60 3.84
CA ASP A 10 -16.51 13.30 2.71
C ASP A 10 -15.31 12.42 3.15
N LEU A 11 -14.77 12.65 4.36
CA LEU A 11 -13.68 11.84 4.90
C LEU A 11 -14.15 10.43 5.30
N ASP A 12 -15.38 10.30 5.77
CA ASP A 12 -15.98 8.99 6.07
C ASP A 12 -16.18 8.18 4.79
N ILE A 13 -16.66 8.81 3.72
CA ILE A 13 -16.77 8.19 2.39
C ILE A 13 -15.40 7.74 1.87
N LEU A 14 -14.40 8.63 1.94
CA LEU A 14 -13.03 8.31 1.51
C LEU A 14 -12.43 7.14 2.30
N SER A 15 -12.64 7.11 3.61
CA SER A 15 -12.14 6.04 4.49
C SER A 15 -12.80 4.70 4.19
N LEU A 16 -14.09 4.72 3.85
CA LEU A 16 -14.83 3.54 3.43
C LEU A 16 -14.29 2.99 2.11
N ASP A 17 -14.10 3.84 1.11
CA ASP A 17 -13.58 3.44 -0.19
C ASP A 17 -12.12 2.96 -0.12
N PHE A 18 -11.29 3.63 0.69
CA PHE A 18 -9.93 3.17 0.97
C PHE A 18 -9.93 1.75 1.56
N SER A 19 -10.79 1.49 2.54
CA SER A 19 -10.89 0.18 3.18
C SER A 19 -11.33 -0.92 2.20
N ARG A 20 -12.27 -0.60 1.31
CA ARG A 20 -12.76 -1.51 0.25
C ARG A 20 -11.69 -1.84 -0.77
N LEU A 21 -10.89 -0.85 -1.16
CA LEU A 21 -9.86 -1.00 -2.19
C LEU A 21 -8.64 -1.75 -1.64
N PHE A 22 -8.14 -1.36 -0.47
CA PHE A 22 -6.77 -1.65 -0.03
C PHE A 22 -6.62 -2.47 1.26
N LEU A 23 -7.68 -2.67 2.07
CA LEU A 23 -7.55 -3.32 3.40
C LEU A 23 -8.30 -4.66 3.51
N GLY A 24 -9.52 -4.74 2.97
CA GLY A 24 -10.39 -5.91 3.21
C GLY A 24 -10.96 -5.94 4.64
N PRO A 25 -11.95 -6.82 4.90
CA PRO A 25 -11.61 -8.17 5.38
C PRO A 25 -11.84 -9.28 4.36
N TYR A 26 -12.41 -8.94 3.21
CA TYR A 26 -12.61 -9.84 2.07
C TYR A 26 -11.51 -9.60 1.01
N LYS A 27 -11.75 -10.06 -0.22
CA LYS A 27 -10.86 -9.83 -1.36
C LYS A 27 -10.65 -8.32 -1.58
N MET A 28 -9.43 -7.84 -1.35
CA MET A 28 -9.01 -6.50 -1.76
C MET A 28 -9.20 -6.34 -3.27
N HIS A 29 -9.88 -5.25 -3.67
CA HIS A 29 -10.13 -4.96 -5.08
C HIS A 29 -8.87 -4.47 -5.80
N ALA A 30 -8.05 -3.69 -5.11
CA ALA A 30 -6.79 -3.17 -5.62
C ALA A 30 -5.70 -3.37 -4.54
N PRO A 31 -5.19 -4.61 -4.35
CA PRO A 31 -4.16 -4.89 -3.36
C PRO A 31 -2.94 -3.97 -3.57
N PRO A 32 -2.47 -3.22 -2.57
CA PRO A 32 -1.46 -2.18 -2.77
C PRO A 32 -0.02 -2.71 -2.90
N TYR A 33 0.16 -3.96 -3.33
CA TYR A 33 1.45 -4.67 -3.36
C TYR A 33 1.83 -5.02 -4.80
N GLY A 34 3.03 -4.62 -5.23
CA GLY A 34 3.56 -4.93 -6.56
C GLY A 34 3.54 -6.42 -6.88
N SER A 35 3.91 -7.27 -5.91
CA SER A 35 3.97 -8.72 -6.09
C SER A 35 2.64 -9.36 -6.46
N VAL A 36 1.51 -8.76 -6.03
CA VAL A 36 0.18 -9.29 -6.36
C VAL A 36 -0.13 -9.17 -7.85
N TYR A 37 0.49 -8.22 -8.55
CA TYR A 37 0.30 -7.99 -9.98
C TYR A 37 1.38 -8.66 -10.84
N LEU A 38 2.60 -8.77 -10.32
CA LEU A 38 3.75 -9.29 -11.07
C LEU A 38 3.88 -10.82 -10.98
N ASP A 39 3.61 -11.40 -9.81
CA ASP A 39 3.99 -12.79 -9.54
C ASP A 39 2.85 -13.78 -9.82
N GLY A 40 1.72 -13.32 -10.39
CA GLY A 40 0.61 -14.12 -10.94
C GLY A 40 -0.25 -14.88 -9.92
N GLU A 41 0.32 -15.26 -8.77
CA GLU A 41 -0.29 -16.07 -7.72
C GLU A 41 -0.99 -15.22 -6.63
N ARG A 42 -1.04 -13.88 -6.80
CA ARG A 42 -1.50 -12.95 -5.76
C ARG A 42 -0.81 -13.16 -4.40
N GLN A 43 0.43 -13.63 -4.41
CA GLN A 43 1.21 -13.83 -3.20
C GLN A 43 1.83 -12.49 -2.79
N ILE A 44 1.60 -12.12 -1.54
CA ILE A 44 2.25 -10.97 -0.89
C ILE A 44 3.61 -11.45 -0.38
N MET A 45 4.67 -10.64 -0.51
CA MET A 45 6.05 -11.01 -0.15
C MET A 45 6.67 -12.12 -1.02
N ALA A 46 6.41 -12.09 -2.32
CA ALA A 46 7.01 -13.03 -3.27
C ALA A 46 8.36 -12.51 -3.82
N GLU A 47 8.87 -13.10 -4.90
CA GLU A 47 10.21 -12.84 -5.44
C GLU A 47 10.42 -11.34 -5.76
N SER A 48 9.41 -10.72 -6.37
CA SER A 48 9.42 -9.29 -6.70
C SER A 48 9.57 -8.39 -5.47
N THR A 49 9.01 -8.77 -4.31
CA THR A 49 9.17 -8.00 -3.06
C THR A 49 10.62 -8.00 -2.58
N LEU A 50 11.36 -9.10 -2.77
CA LEU A 50 12.78 -9.17 -2.45
C LEU A 50 13.62 -8.33 -3.41
N GLU A 51 13.27 -8.32 -4.70
CA GLU A 51 13.92 -7.46 -5.70
C GLU A 51 13.79 -5.98 -5.36
N VAL A 52 12.59 -5.52 -4.99
CA VAL A 52 12.34 -4.13 -4.56
C VAL A 52 13.23 -3.76 -3.37
N ARG A 53 13.30 -4.62 -2.35
CA ARG A 53 14.18 -4.39 -1.19
C ARG A 53 15.66 -4.31 -1.59
N ASN A 54 16.11 -5.13 -2.53
CA ASN A 54 17.50 -5.08 -3.00
C ASN A 54 17.78 -3.76 -3.73
N LYS A 55 16.86 -3.27 -4.56
CA LYS A 55 16.99 -1.96 -5.21
C LYS A 55 17.12 -0.81 -4.21
N TYR A 56 16.34 -0.84 -3.12
CA TYR A 56 16.48 0.14 -2.04
C TYR A 56 17.89 0.11 -1.44
N ARG A 57 18.40 -1.08 -1.15
CA ARG A 57 19.76 -1.26 -0.58
C ARG A 57 20.87 -0.85 -1.53
N GLU A 58 20.72 -1.10 -2.83
CA GLU A 58 21.65 -0.65 -3.87
C GLU A 58 21.72 0.88 -3.93
N ALA A 59 20.61 1.57 -3.66
CA ALA A 59 20.57 3.03 -3.50
C ALA A 59 21.04 3.53 -2.12
N GLY A 60 21.42 2.64 -1.21
CA GLY A 60 21.83 2.98 0.16
C GLY A 60 20.66 3.28 1.11
N LEU A 61 19.45 2.86 0.76
CA LEU A 61 18.22 3.02 1.53
C LEU A 61 17.78 1.70 2.17
N ASP A 62 16.98 1.77 3.23
CA ASP A 62 16.32 0.61 3.83
C ASP A 62 14.91 1.01 4.30
N ILE A 63 14.02 0.02 4.44
CA ILE A 63 12.67 0.26 4.95
C ILE A 63 12.73 0.59 6.44
N SER A 64 12.04 1.67 6.84
CA SER A 64 11.92 2.05 8.25
C SER A 64 11.31 0.92 9.09
N SER A 65 11.82 0.71 10.31
CA SER A 65 11.26 -0.24 11.27
C SER A 65 9.81 0.08 11.67
N ASP A 66 9.39 1.34 11.51
CA ASP A 66 8.04 1.78 11.83
C ASP A 66 7.05 1.54 10.67
N PHE A 67 7.56 1.22 9.48
CA PHE A 67 6.74 0.91 8.32
C PHE A 67 6.29 -0.56 8.37
N ARG A 68 4.99 -0.79 8.49
CA ARG A 68 4.41 -2.12 8.76
C ARG A 68 4.02 -2.91 7.51
N ASN A 69 4.26 -2.36 6.32
CA ASN A 69 3.93 -3.04 5.07
C ASN A 69 5.21 -3.58 4.40
N PRO A 70 5.07 -4.63 3.57
CA PRO A 70 6.11 -5.07 2.64
C PRO A 70 6.78 -3.93 1.84
N PRO A 71 8.07 -4.09 1.47
CA PRO A 71 8.81 -3.11 0.66
C PRO A 71 8.16 -2.76 -0.68
N ASP A 72 7.42 -3.68 -1.29
CA ASP A 72 6.70 -3.50 -2.56
C ASP A 72 5.30 -2.90 -2.38
N HIS A 73 4.99 -2.36 -1.19
CA HIS A 73 3.79 -1.59 -1.00
C HIS A 73 3.90 -0.26 -1.75
N ILE A 74 2.86 0.12 -2.51
CA ILE A 74 2.87 1.31 -3.38
C ILE A 74 3.29 2.60 -2.66
N ALA A 75 2.94 2.76 -1.39
CA ALA A 75 3.40 3.89 -0.57
C ALA A 75 4.93 3.94 -0.41
N ALA A 76 5.60 2.80 -0.22
CA ALA A 76 7.05 2.76 -0.14
C ALA A 76 7.70 2.96 -1.51
N GLU A 77 7.15 2.34 -2.57
CA GLU A 77 7.66 2.51 -3.93
C GLU A 77 7.57 3.95 -4.46
N LEU A 78 6.54 4.71 -4.06
CA LEU A 78 6.38 6.12 -4.43
C LEU A 78 7.27 7.07 -3.62
N GLU A 79 7.81 6.62 -2.48
CA GLU A 79 8.76 7.39 -1.67
C GLU A 79 10.23 7.15 -2.07
N PHE A 80 10.50 6.06 -2.79
CA PHE A 80 11.82 5.68 -3.31
C PHE A 80 12.25 6.55 -4.50
#